data_AF-A0A072VHX3-F1
#
_entry.id   AF-A0A072VHX3-F1
#
_cell.length_a   1.000
_cell.length_b   1.000
_cell.length_c   1.000
_cell.angle_alpha   90.00
_cell.angle_beta   90.00
_cell.angle_gamma   90.00
#
_symmetry.space_group_name_H-M   'P 1'
#
loop_
_entity.id
_entity.type
_entity.pdbx_description
1 polymer ?
#
loop_
_entity_poly.entity_id
_entity_poly.type
_entity_poly.pdbx_seq_one_letter_code
_entity_poly.pdbx_strand_id
1 'polypeptide(L)'
;MQNPGTTTTSPTTPKPQCSSSSLSFLTTTLIKDPKPKPILYTFLALSLFSILLILSLTSSSRSSTHTRPDPFLYPTHQTHRIIYDQDKTTPPPPSIAYLISGSKGDSGRILRLLYATYHPLNQYLLHLDPSAPQSDREKLALVVQSNTVFEAAKNVHVMGKPDFVYVKGSSPVSFTLHAAAILIRLSLRWDWFVSLSADSYPLVTQDDLLHIMSFLPKDMNFVNHSSYIGWKESKKLKPIIVDPGLYLSEGTEMFYATQKRELPSAYRMFTGSSFSILSRNFMEFCILGVDNLPRILLMYFSNTPSSLSNYFPTVLCNSRQFNKTVINQDLLYAVYDSHRNNLRPLNSTDFDNMIHSGAVFAKKFQPDDPVLDLIDQKILNRSPGSVVPGGWCLGEPGNSTCLTWGDASILRPGKGSKRLEKAIVELLSNGTFRSRQCI
;
A
#
# COMPACT_ATOMS: atom_id res chain seq x y z
N MET A 1 35.86 -44.97 -47.14
CA MET A 1 35.89 -46.40 -46.76
C MET A 1 36.97 -46.58 -45.69
N GLN A 2 36.63 -47.30 -44.62
CA GLN A 2 37.44 -47.76 -43.47
C GLN A 2 37.76 -46.78 -42.31
N ASN A 3 36.94 -46.96 -41.25
CA ASN A 3 37.23 -47.01 -39.79
C ASN A 3 38.50 -47.83 -39.43
N PRO A 4 39.02 -47.86 -38.16
CA PRO A 4 38.32 -47.65 -36.88
C PRO A 4 39.10 -46.91 -35.76
N GLY A 5 38.43 -46.64 -34.62
CA GLY A 5 39.11 -46.40 -33.34
C GLY A 5 38.34 -45.53 -32.33
N THR A 6 37.18 -45.99 -31.86
CA THR A 6 36.33 -45.32 -30.86
C THR A 6 36.77 -45.66 -29.43
N THR A 7 37.00 -44.64 -28.59
CA THR A 7 37.07 -44.80 -27.12
C THR A 7 36.08 -43.84 -26.49
N THR A 8 35.04 -44.39 -25.87
CA THR A 8 33.92 -43.69 -25.24
C THR A 8 34.18 -43.53 -23.74
N THR A 9 34.13 -42.30 -23.21
CA THR A 9 34.14 -42.04 -21.77
C THR A 9 32.82 -41.40 -21.34
N SER A 10 32.10 -42.11 -20.47
CA SER A 10 30.89 -41.65 -19.77
C SER A 10 31.25 -41.10 -18.38
N PRO A 11 30.69 -39.98 -17.92
CA PRO A 11 30.76 -39.59 -16.51
C PRO A 11 29.54 -40.11 -15.74
N THR A 12 29.79 -40.90 -14.70
CA THR A 12 28.80 -41.45 -13.77
C THR A 12 28.69 -40.58 -12.52
N THR A 13 27.46 -40.36 -12.08
CA THR A 13 27.03 -39.64 -10.87
C THR A 13 27.45 -40.34 -9.57
N PRO A 14 27.79 -39.62 -8.48
CA PRO A 14 28.00 -40.24 -7.17
C PRO A 14 26.70 -40.31 -6.35
N LYS A 15 26.38 -41.51 -5.85
CA LYS A 15 25.40 -41.77 -4.78
C LYS A 15 26.12 -42.00 -3.43
N PRO A 16 25.47 -41.70 -2.29
CA PRO A 16 26.10 -41.62 -0.98
C PRO A 16 26.30 -43.00 -0.32
N GLN A 17 27.44 -43.18 0.34
CA GLN A 17 27.73 -44.33 1.19
C GLN A 17 27.06 -44.17 2.56
N CYS A 18 26.19 -45.15 2.89
CA CYS A 18 25.72 -45.42 4.24
C CYS A 18 26.84 -46.10 5.05
N SER A 19 27.19 -45.53 6.20
CA SER A 19 27.99 -46.22 7.22
C SER A 19 27.07 -46.82 8.28
N SER A 20 27.08 -48.16 8.34
CA SER A 20 26.43 -48.97 9.37
C SER A 20 27.28 -48.97 10.65
N SER A 21 26.76 -48.39 11.73
CA SER A 21 27.31 -48.58 13.07
C SER A 21 26.61 -49.76 13.76
N SER A 22 27.39 -50.79 14.07
CA SER A 22 26.99 -52.00 14.76
C SER A 22 26.75 -51.75 16.25
N LEU A 23 25.63 -52.27 16.76
CA LEU A 23 25.38 -52.44 18.19
C LEU A 23 26.41 -53.42 18.78
N SER A 24 27.10 -53.02 19.85
CA SER A 24 27.74 -53.95 20.78
C SER A 24 27.10 -53.79 22.16
N PHE A 25 26.55 -54.91 22.62
CA PHE A 25 26.03 -55.10 23.97
C PHE A 25 27.19 -55.13 24.96
N LEU A 26 27.11 -54.34 26.04
CA LEU A 26 27.87 -54.58 27.26
C LEU A 26 26.90 -54.80 28.44
N THR A 27 26.85 -56.07 28.85
CA THR A 27 26.80 -56.58 30.22
C THR A 27 26.08 -55.78 31.29
N THR A 28 24.98 -56.38 31.76
CA THR A 28 24.33 -56.22 33.06
C THR A 28 25.31 -56.39 34.22
N THR A 29 25.49 -55.34 35.02
CA THR A 29 25.86 -55.46 36.43
C THR A 29 24.76 -54.85 37.30
N LEU A 30 24.16 -55.73 38.07
CA LEU A 30 23.11 -55.48 39.04
C LEU A 30 23.71 -54.75 40.25
N ILE A 31 23.44 -53.44 40.41
CA ILE A 31 23.73 -52.73 41.65
C ILE A 31 22.50 -51.90 42.05
N LYS A 32 21.75 -52.49 42.99
CA LYS A 32 20.96 -51.87 44.07
C LYS A 32 20.82 -50.34 44.02
N ASP A 33 19.59 -49.88 43.76
CA ASP A 33 19.06 -48.62 44.29
C ASP A 33 19.00 -48.69 45.84
N PRO A 34 18.97 -47.55 46.59
CA PRO A 34 18.24 -46.35 46.22
C PRO A 34 18.91 -45.01 46.56
N LYS A 35 18.69 -44.01 45.70
CA LYS A 35 18.28 -42.64 46.07
C LYS A 35 17.99 -41.88 44.79
N PRO A 36 16.78 -41.32 44.58
CA PRO A 36 16.52 -40.50 43.40
C PRO A 36 17.44 -39.29 43.47
N LYS A 37 18.42 -39.31 42.56
CA LYS A 37 19.52 -38.36 42.49
C LYS A 37 18.92 -36.94 42.35
N PRO A 38 19.51 -35.91 42.99
CA PRO A 38 19.06 -34.51 42.88
C PRO A 38 18.87 -34.06 41.43
N ILE A 39 19.57 -34.72 40.50
CA ILE A 39 19.48 -34.57 39.04
C ILE A 39 18.04 -34.79 38.51
N LEU A 40 17.32 -35.82 38.99
CA LEU A 40 15.95 -36.09 38.54
C LEU A 40 15.00 -34.96 38.99
N TYR A 41 15.16 -34.49 40.23
CA TYR A 41 14.39 -33.37 40.76
C TYR A 41 14.72 -32.06 40.06
N THR A 42 15.98 -31.83 39.65
CA THR A 42 16.35 -30.65 38.86
C THR A 42 15.76 -30.68 37.45
N PHE A 43 15.73 -31.85 36.78
CA PHE A 43 15.08 -31.96 35.47
C PHE A 43 13.58 -31.76 35.58
N LEU A 44 12.95 -32.31 36.62
CA LEU A 44 11.52 -32.17 36.84
C LEU A 44 11.15 -30.72 37.21
N ALA A 45 11.99 -30.03 37.98
CA ALA A 45 11.82 -28.62 38.29
C ALA A 45 12.02 -27.72 37.05
N LEU A 46 13.02 -27.99 36.21
CA LEU A 46 13.26 -27.26 34.97
C LEU A 46 12.14 -27.51 33.93
N SER A 47 11.60 -28.72 33.85
CA SER A 47 10.46 -29.02 32.99
C SER A 47 9.20 -28.34 33.51
N LEU A 48 8.95 -28.38 34.83
CA LEU A 48 7.81 -27.69 35.43
C LEU A 48 7.92 -26.17 35.25
N PHE A 49 9.12 -25.61 35.42
CA PHE A 49 9.39 -24.20 35.18
C PHE A 49 9.21 -23.83 33.70
N SER A 50 9.69 -24.66 32.76
CA SER A 50 9.44 -24.44 31.33
C SER A 50 7.96 -24.54 30.98
N ILE A 51 7.24 -25.50 31.55
CA ILE A 51 5.79 -25.64 31.35
C ILE A 51 5.05 -24.44 31.95
N LEU A 52 5.42 -24.00 33.15
CA LEU A 52 4.86 -22.80 33.77
C LEU A 52 5.20 -21.52 33.01
N LEU A 53 6.40 -21.44 32.42
CA LEU A 53 6.83 -20.33 31.57
C LEU A 53 6.04 -20.33 30.25
N ILE A 54 5.88 -21.49 29.62
CA ILE A 54 5.06 -21.66 28.41
C ILE A 54 3.60 -21.33 28.74
N LEU A 55 3.06 -21.84 29.84
CA LEU A 55 1.70 -21.55 30.32
C LEU A 55 1.54 -20.07 30.66
N SER A 56 2.53 -19.42 31.27
CA SER A 56 2.49 -17.99 31.57
C SER A 56 2.59 -17.16 30.30
N LEU A 57 3.39 -17.57 29.32
CA LEU A 57 3.49 -16.92 28.01
C LEU A 57 2.20 -17.11 27.19
N THR A 58 1.53 -18.27 27.27
CA THR A 58 0.22 -18.52 26.65
C THR A 58 -0.94 -17.94 27.46
N SER A 59 -0.76 -17.63 28.75
CA SER A 59 -1.75 -16.87 29.54
C SER A 59 -1.54 -15.37 29.36
N SER A 60 -0.33 -14.95 28.99
CA SER A 60 0.04 -13.57 28.63
C SER A 60 -0.23 -13.25 27.17
N SER A 61 -0.62 -14.22 26.34
CA SER A 61 -1.48 -13.88 25.23
C SER A 61 -2.78 -13.40 25.84
N ARG A 62 -2.81 -12.08 26.12
CA ARG A 62 -4.04 -11.31 26.21
C ARG A 62 -4.95 -11.94 25.19
N SER A 63 -6.09 -12.47 25.65
CA SER A 63 -7.18 -12.72 24.74
C SER A 63 -7.25 -11.46 23.89
N SER A 64 -6.92 -11.59 22.61
CA SER A 64 -7.34 -10.63 21.62
C SER A 64 -8.85 -10.75 21.67
N THR A 65 -9.48 -10.07 22.65
CA THR A 65 -10.84 -9.65 22.51
C THR A 65 -10.80 -8.96 21.16
N HIS A 66 -11.38 -9.57 20.15
CA HIS A 66 -11.74 -8.87 18.93
C HIS A 66 -12.76 -7.82 19.41
N THR A 67 -12.27 -6.76 20.04
CA THR A 67 -13.06 -5.62 20.43
C THR A 67 -13.56 -5.10 19.11
N ARG A 68 -14.85 -5.29 18.89
CA ARG A 68 -15.54 -4.83 17.70
C ARG A 68 -15.27 -3.32 17.56
N PRO A 69 -15.17 -2.79 16.33
CA PRO A 69 -15.13 -1.35 16.14
C PRO A 69 -16.29 -0.68 16.88
N ASP A 70 -16.08 0.58 17.28
CA ASP A 70 -17.03 1.34 18.08
C ASP A 70 -18.43 1.34 17.41
N PRO A 71 -19.48 0.93 18.12
CA PRO A 71 -20.83 0.83 17.55
C PRO A 71 -21.41 2.19 17.12
N PHE A 72 -20.91 3.32 17.63
CA PHE A 72 -21.33 4.64 17.16
C PHE A 72 -20.81 4.95 15.76
N LEU A 73 -19.58 4.53 15.45
CA LEU A 73 -19.02 4.64 14.10
C LEU A 73 -19.71 3.69 13.12
N TYR A 74 -20.14 2.52 13.59
CA TYR A 74 -20.74 1.48 12.75
C TYR A 74 -22.04 0.92 13.36
N PRO A 75 -23.13 1.71 13.38
CA PRO A 75 -24.38 1.30 14.00
C PRO A 75 -24.98 0.08 13.29
N THR A 76 -25.36 -0.94 14.07
CA THR A 76 -26.14 -2.07 13.55
C THR A 76 -27.54 -1.60 13.18
N HIS A 77 -27.89 -1.68 11.89
CA HIS A 77 -29.09 -1.17 11.20
C HIS A 77 -30.49 -1.51 11.77
N GLN A 78 -30.67 -2.02 12.99
CA GLN A 78 -31.98 -2.45 13.49
C GLN A 78 -32.83 -1.35 14.16
N THR A 79 -32.25 -0.27 14.69
CA THR A 79 -33.02 0.75 15.44
C THR A 79 -33.15 2.12 14.76
N HIS A 80 -32.26 2.48 13.83
CA HIS A 80 -32.28 3.81 13.21
C HIS A 80 -32.88 3.89 11.80
N ARG A 81 -33.22 2.76 11.16
CA ARG A 81 -33.92 2.77 9.87
C ARG A 81 -35.36 3.33 9.94
N ILE A 82 -35.94 3.43 11.13
CA ILE A 82 -37.33 3.86 11.30
C ILE A 82 -37.48 5.40 11.23
N ILE A 83 -36.39 6.18 11.36
CA ILE A 83 -36.50 7.65 11.50
C ILE A 83 -35.96 8.42 10.28
N TYR A 84 -35.10 7.83 9.43
CA TYR A 84 -34.46 8.54 8.31
C TYR A 84 -34.44 7.76 6.97
N ASP A 85 -35.43 6.92 6.70
CA ASP A 85 -35.58 6.31 5.37
C ASP A 85 -36.79 6.93 4.66
N GLN A 86 -36.60 8.14 4.12
CA GLN A 86 -37.56 8.73 3.19
C GLN A 86 -36.95 9.19 1.85
N ASP A 87 -35.67 8.91 1.58
CA ASP A 87 -35.14 9.11 0.23
C ASP A 87 -33.97 8.16 -0.09
N LYS A 88 -34.24 7.13 -0.89
CA LYS A 88 -33.25 6.16 -1.43
C LYS A 88 -32.31 6.78 -2.49
N THR A 89 -32.14 8.10 -2.50
CA THR A 89 -31.53 8.84 -3.60
C THR A 89 -30.01 8.95 -3.51
N THR A 90 -29.41 8.74 -2.34
CA THR A 90 -27.94 8.81 -2.17
C THR A 90 -27.30 7.41 -2.09
N PRO A 91 -26.33 7.10 -2.97
CA PRO A 91 -25.59 5.85 -2.90
C PRO A 91 -24.76 5.79 -1.61
N PRO A 92 -24.55 4.59 -1.03
CA PRO A 92 -23.74 4.45 0.17
C PRO A 92 -22.29 4.91 -0.11
N PRO A 93 -21.63 5.61 0.84
CA PRO A 93 -20.25 6.00 0.69
C PRO A 93 -19.33 4.79 0.41
N PRO A 94 -18.32 4.95 -0.46
CA PRO A 94 -17.33 3.93 -0.66
C PRO A 94 -16.31 3.89 0.48
N SER A 95 -15.39 2.94 0.41
CA SER A 95 -14.23 2.87 1.29
C SER A 95 -12.93 2.84 0.48
N ILE A 96 -11.93 3.59 0.92
CA ILE A 96 -10.62 3.68 0.27
C ILE A 96 -9.56 3.04 1.16
N ALA A 97 -8.72 2.19 0.56
CA ALA A 97 -7.53 1.62 1.18
C ALA A 97 -6.31 2.46 0.82
N TYR A 98 -5.76 3.15 1.81
CA TYR A 98 -4.56 3.98 1.69
C TYR A 98 -3.31 3.22 2.11
N LEU A 99 -2.32 3.19 1.23
CA LEU A 99 -0.94 2.94 1.59
C LEU A 99 -0.25 4.30 1.77
N ILE A 100 0.28 4.59 2.97
CA ILE A 100 1.06 5.80 3.22
C ILE A 100 2.48 5.39 3.55
N SER A 101 3.41 5.72 2.67
CA SER A 101 4.81 5.30 2.76
C SER A 101 5.78 6.47 2.92
N GLY A 102 6.89 6.21 3.59
CA GLY A 102 7.99 7.15 3.73
C GLY A 102 9.29 6.43 4.04
N SER A 103 10.33 7.23 4.21
CA SER A 103 11.69 6.76 4.46
C SER A 103 12.22 7.35 5.78
N LYS A 104 13.53 7.28 6.00
CA LYS A 104 14.18 7.88 7.17
C LYS A 104 13.78 9.35 7.34
N GLY A 105 13.23 9.68 8.52
CA GLY A 105 12.81 11.05 8.87
C GLY A 105 11.37 11.41 8.47
N ASP A 106 10.64 10.53 7.76
CA ASP A 106 9.29 10.84 7.29
C ASP A 106 8.17 10.52 8.30
N SER A 107 8.46 9.98 9.49
CA SER A 107 7.42 9.57 10.47
C SER A 107 6.41 10.68 10.78
N GLY A 108 6.88 11.91 10.99
CA GLY A 108 6.00 13.06 11.25
C GLY A 108 5.14 13.43 10.04
N ARG A 109 5.69 13.29 8.83
CA ARG A 109 4.99 13.58 7.57
C ARG A 109 3.93 12.53 7.25
N ILE A 110 4.23 11.25 7.50
CA ILE A 110 3.26 10.15 7.43
C ILE A 110 2.10 10.42 8.37
N LEU A 111 2.38 10.78 9.63
CA LEU A 111 1.33 11.08 10.61
C LEU A 111 0.48 12.29 10.19
N ARG A 112 1.12 13.38 9.72
CA ARG A 112 0.41 14.55 9.21
C ARG A 112 -0.50 14.17 8.04
N LEU A 113 -0.01 13.39 7.08
CA LEU A 113 -0.77 12.94 5.93
C LEU A 113 -1.91 11.99 6.32
N LEU A 114 -1.68 11.08 7.26
CA LEU A 114 -2.71 10.21 7.83
C LEU A 114 -3.83 11.07 8.42
N TYR A 115 -3.51 12.02 9.30
CA TYR A 115 -4.52 12.92 9.88
C TYR A 115 -5.28 13.74 8.83
N ALA A 116 -4.60 14.22 7.80
CA ALA A 116 -5.21 14.97 6.70
C ALA A 116 -6.12 14.12 5.79
N THR A 117 -5.91 12.80 5.74
CA THR A 117 -6.65 11.87 4.90
C THR A 117 -7.51 10.88 5.68
N TYR A 118 -7.64 11.04 6.99
CA TYR A 118 -8.32 10.08 7.86
C TYR A 118 -9.85 10.14 7.71
N HIS A 119 -10.47 8.96 7.64
CA HIS A 119 -11.91 8.75 7.74
C HIS A 119 -12.20 7.34 8.26
N PRO A 120 -13.18 7.11 9.16
CA PRO A 120 -13.43 5.80 9.75
C PRO A 120 -13.84 4.71 8.74
N LEU A 121 -14.46 5.07 7.60
CA LEU A 121 -14.79 4.09 6.56
C LEU A 121 -13.58 3.54 5.81
N ASN A 122 -12.47 4.26 5.78
CA ASN A 122 -11.29 3.90 5.00
C ASN A 122 -10.41 2.90 5.76
N GLN A 123 -9.37 2.39 5.09
CA GLN A 123 -8.34 1.52 5.66
C GLN A 123 -6.97 2.13 5.41
N TYR A 124 -6.06 2.06 6.38
CA TYR A 124 -4.75 2.68 6.31
C TYR A 124 -3.66 1.68 6.65
N LEU A 125 -2.66 1.57 5.77
CA LEU A 125 -1.42 0.85 6.02
C LEU A 125 -0.26 1.84 5.93
N LEU A 126 0.41 2.06 7.06
CA LEU A 126 1.57 2.92 7.16
C LEU A 126 2.84 2.10 6.97
N HIS A 127 3.80 2.65 6.24
CA HIS A 127 5.08 2.02 5.97
C HIS A 127 6.22 3.03 6.10
N LEU A 128 7.26 2.64 6.84
CA LEU A 128 8.57 3.28 6.81
C LEU A 128 9.56 2.24 6.32
N ASP A 129 10.28 2.56 5.24
CA ASP A 129 11.27 1.65 4.67
C ASP A 129 12.39 1.30 5.68
N PRO A 130 13.21 0.27 5.41
CA PRO A 130 14.26 -0.13 6.34
C PRO A 130 15.43 0.85 6.44
N SER A 131 15.47 1.94 5.68
CA SER A 131 16.43 3.03 5.91
C SER A 131 16.09 3.83 7.17
N ALA A 132 14.82 3.82 7.60
CA ALA A 132 14.41 4.32 8.90
C ALA A 132 14.84 3.32 10.00
N PRO A 133 15.31 3.80 11.17
CA PRO A 133 15.57 2.96 12.33
C PRO A 133 14.33 2.17 12.77
N GLN A 134 14.55 0.99 13.35
CA GLN A 134 13.47 0.18 13.94
C GLN A 134 12.71 0.95 15.03
N SER A 135 13.41 1.76 15.82
CA SER A 135 12.79 2.63 16.83
C SER A 135 11.78 3.61 16.25
N ASP A 136 11.96 4.08 15.02
CA ASP A 136 11.04 5.03 14.39
C ASP A 136 9.74 4.35 13.95
N ARG A 137 9.84 3.10 13.48
CA ARG A 137 8.68 2.25 13.19
C ARG A 137 7.89 1.91 14.45
N GLU A 138 8.59 1.59 15.55
CA GLU A 138 7.97 1.29 16.83
C GLU A 138 7.26 2.52 17.41
N LYS A 139 7.90 3.69 17.37
CA LYS A 139 7.28 4.96 17.76
C LYS A 139 6.04 5.27 16.92
N LEU A 140 6.11 5.07 15.60
CA LEU A 140 4.95 5.25 14.72
C LEU A 140 3.79 4.32 15.11
N ALA A 141 4.07 3.05 15.39
CA ALA A 141 3.07 2.09 15.85
C ALA A 141 2.46 2.48 17.20
N LEU A 142 3.26 2.94 18.16
CA LEU A 142 2.77 3.41 19.46
C LEU A 142 1.86 4.63 19.33
N VAL A 143 2.22 5.60 18.48
CA VAL A 143 1.37 6.77 18.21
C VAL A 143 0.02 6.32 17.64
N VAL A 144 0.01 5.41 16.65
CA VAL A 144 -1.23 4.88 16.07
C VAL A 144 -2.09 4.17 17.13
N GLN A 145 -1.49 3.29 17.94
CA GLN A 145 -2.21 2.53 18.98
C GLN A 145 -2.77 3.42 20.11
N SER A 146 -2.10 4.54 20.40
CA SER A 146 -2.52 5.47 21.44
C SER A 146 -3.62 6.44 21.01
N ASN A 147 -3.92 6.53 19.71
CA ASN A 147 -4.91 7.46 19.19
C ASN A 147 -6.33 6.89 19.36
N THR A 148 -7.18 7.62 20.08
CA THR A 148 -8.54 7.16 20.45
C THR A 148 -9.43 6.90 19.25
N VAL A 149 -9.35 7.74 18.21
CA VAL A 149 -10.17 7.62 17.01
C VAL A 149 -9.73 6.40 16.18
N PHE A 150 -8.42 6.17 16.08
CA PHE A 150 -7.88 5.02 15.36
C PHE A 150 -8.19 3.71 16.06
N GLU A 151 -8.13 3.69 17.40
CA GLU A 151 -8.51 2.52 18.20
C GLU A 151 -10.01 2.24 18.16
N ALA A 152 -10.85 3.29 18.10
CA ALA A 152 -12.29 3.14 17.93
C ALA A 152 -12.67 2.54 16.58
N ALA A 153 -12.04 3.00 15.49
CA ALA A 153 -12.31 2.53 14.13
C ALA A 153 -11.58 1.23 13.75
N LYS A 154 -10.42 0.98 14.37
CA LYS A 154 -9.55 -0.20 14.12
C LYS A 154 -9.14 -0.36 12.67
N ASN A 155 -8.85 0.76 12.01
CA ASN A 155 -8.62 0.82 10.56
C ASN A 155 -7.24 1.39 10.17
N VAL A 156 -6.34 1.60 11.13
CA VAL A 156 -4.97 2.08 10.90
C VAL A 156 -3.97 1.03 11.35
N HIS A 157 -3.08 0.62 10.45
CA HIS A 157 -2.08 -0.43 10.69
C HIS A 157 -0.69 0.06 10.30
N VAL A 158 0.35 -0.45 10.98
CA VAL A 158 1.75 -0.21 10.61
C VAL A 158 2.35 -1.51 10.10
N MET A 159 3.02 -1.47 8.94
CA MET A 159 3.66 -2.62 8.33
C MET A 159 4.84 -3.10 9.18
N GLY A 160 4.70 -4.28 9.79
CA GLY A 160 5.72 -4.82 10.69
C GLY A 160 6.99 -5.31 10.00
N LYS A 161 6.87 -5.81 8.77
CA LYS A 161 8.00 -6.22 7.91
C LYS A 161 8.09 -5.27 6.71
N PRO A 162 8.85 -4.17 6.82
CA PRO A 162 8.90 -3.15 5.78
C PRO A 162 9.71 -3.61 4.57
N ASP A 163 9.24 -3.28 3.37
CA ASP A 163 10.00 -3.43 2.13
C ASP A 163 10.90 -2.22 1.88
N PHE A 164 12.05 -2.43 1.20
CA PHE A 164 12.80 -1.32 0.62
C PHE A 164 12.07 -0.75 -0.59
N VAL A 165 12.11 0.58 -0.73
CA VAL A 165 11.43 1.29 -1.82
C VAL A 165 12.42 2.19 -2.53
N TYR A 166 13.07 1.67 -3.58
CA TYR A 166 13.93 2.47 -4.43
C TYR A 166 13.12 3.08 -5.58
N VAL A 167 12.72 4.35 -5.43
CA VAL A 167 11.80 5.05 -6.36
C VAL A 167 12.23 4.98 -7.84
N LYS A 168 13.54 4.94 -8.11
CA LYS A 168 14.08 4.85 -9.47
C LYS A 168 14.10 3.42 -10.04
N GLY A 169 13.89 2.41 -9.21
CA GLY A 169 13.97 1.00 -9.57
C GLY A 169 12.61 0.34 -9.78
N SER A 170 12.56 -0.94 -9.43
CA SER A 170 11.42 -1.85 -9.60
C SER A 170 10.79 -2.29 -8.29
N SER A 171 11.51 -2.17 -7.17
CA SER A 171 11.03 -2.42 -5.81
C SER A 171 9.70 -1.73 -5.46
N PRO A 172 9.36 -0.50 -5.95
CA PRO A 172 8.06 0.08 -5.68
C PRO A 172 6.87 -0.74 -6.22
N VAL A 173 7.05 -1.51 -7.30
CA VAL A 173 6.00 -2.40 -7.83
C VAL A 173 5.72 -3.54 -6.84
N SER A 174 6.79 -4.22 -6.41
CA SER A 174 6.69 -5.32 -5.43
C SER A 174 6.08 -4.84 -4.12
N PHE A 175 6.59 -3.71 -3.60
CA PHE A 175 6.09 -3.06 -2.38
C PHE A 175 4.60 -2.72 -2.49
N THR A 176 4.17 -2.09 -3.59
CA THR A 176 2.76 -1.68 -3.76
C THR A 176 1.83 -2.90 -3.78
N LEU A 177 2.24 -3.99 -4.45
CA LEU A 177 1.47 -5.23 -4.50
C LEU A 177 1.45 -5.96 -3.14
N HIS A 178 2.56 -5.97 -2.40
CA HIS A 178 2.62 -6.54 -1.05
C HIS A 178 1.69 -5.78 -0.09
N ALA A 179 1.76 -4.45 -0.08
CA ALA A 179 0.89 -3.60 0.72
C ALA A 179 -0.59 -3.79 0.38
N ALA A 180 -0.93 -3.84 -0.91
CA ALA A 180 -2.29 -4.12 -1.35
C ALA A 180 -2.75 -5.52 -0.94
N ALA A 181 -1.89 -6.54 -1.01
CA ALA A 181 -2.21 -7.88 -0.55
C ALA A 181 -2.51 -7.92 0.96
N ILE A 182 -1.78 -7.15 1.77
CA ILE A 182 -2.08 -6.97 3.20
C ILE A 182 -3.45 -6.32 3.37
N LEU A 183 -3.76 -5.23 2.66
CA LEU A 183 -5.04 -4.52 2.76
C LEU A 183 -6.24 -5.38 2.31
N ILE A 184 -6.08 -6.24 1.29
CA ILE A 184 -7.10 -7.24 0.91
C ILE A 184 -7.37 -8.21 2.06
N ARG A 185 -6.34 -8.59 2.83
CA ARG A 185 -6.46 -9.51 3.96
C ARG A 185 -7.03 -8.86 5.21
N LEU A 186 -6.72 -7.59 5.45
CA LEU A 186 -7.20 -6.84 6.62
C LEU A 186 -8.68 -6.50 6.52
N SER A 187 -9.18 -6.20 5.31
CA SER A 187 -10.58 -5.81 5.12
C SER A 187 -11.12 -6.27 3.77
N LEU A 188 -12.32 -6.85 3.81
CA LEU A 188 -13.07 -7.29 2.63
C LEU A 188 -13.96 -6.17 2.05
N ARG A 189 -13.86 -4.92 2.50
CA ARG A 189 -14.92 -3.90 2.29
C ARG A 189 -14.46 -2.57 1.70
N TRP A 190 -13.26 -2.48 1.15
CA TRP A 190 -12.82 -1.28 0.43
C TRP A 190 -13.05 -1.42 -1.09
N ASP A 191 -13.18 -0.29 -1.78
CA ASP A 191 -13.56 -0.17 -3.18
C ASP A 191 -12.39 0.31 -4.06
N TRP A 192 -11.55 1.21 -3.54
CA TRP A 192 -10.37 1.72 -4.23
C TRP A 192 -9.11 1.64 -3.37
N PHE A 193 -7.96 1.52 -4.03
CA PHE A 193 -6.63 1.53 -3.45
C PHE A 193 -5.88 2.79 -3.92
N VAL A 194 -5.25 3.49 -2.98
CA VAL A 194 -4.45 4.70 -3.23
C VAL A 194 -3.11 4.59 -2.51
N SER A 195 -2.01 4.70 -3.26
CA SER A 195 -0.65 4.72 -2.71
C SER A 195 -0.11 6.14 -2.66
N LEU A 196 0.15 6.63 -1.44
CA LEU A 196 0.71 7.93 -1.15
C LEU A 196 2.11 7.81 -0.57
N SER A 197 2.97 8.76 -0.93
CA SER A 197 4.25 8.96 -0.27
C SER A 197 4.18 10.19 0.64
N ALA A 198 5.10 10.28 1.60
CA ALA A 198 5.18 11.36 2.60
C ALA A 198 5.27 12.79 2.02
N ASP A 199 5.59 12.93 0.74
CA ASP A 199 5.63 14.19 -0.01
C ASP A 199 4.34 14.50 -0.81
N SER A 200 3.27 13.75 -0.58
CA SER A 200 1.93 13.98 -1.14
C SER A 200 1.02 14.64 -0.11
N TYR A 201 0.01 15.39 -0.55
CA TYR A 201 -0.98 15.99 0.36
C TYR A 201 -2.36 16.14 -0.31
N PRO A 202 -3.49 15.96 0.42
CA PRO A 202 -4.82 16.07 -0.15
C PRO A 202 -5.22 17.53 -0.46
N LEU A 203 -6.01 17.71 -1.51
CA LEU A 203 -6.61 18.99 -1.95
C LEU A 203 -8.14 19.02 -1.79
N VAL A 204 -8.71 17.98 -1.18
CA VAL A 204 -10.12 17.82 -0.82
C VAL A 204 -10.22 17.08 0.52
N THR A 205 -11.33 17.24 1.24
CA THR A 205 -11.57 16.43 2.45
C THR A 205 -11.93 15.00 2.07
N GLN A 206 -11.90 14.07 3.03
CA GLN A 206 -12.38 12.71 2.78
C GLN A 206 -13.88 12.67 2.49
N ASP A 207 -14.69 13.47 3.19
CA ASP A 207 -16.12 13.59 2.90
C ASP A 207 -16.38 14.10 1.48
N ASP A 208 -15.58 15.07 0.99
CA ASP A 208 -15.65 15.53 -0.40
C ASP A 208 -15.37 14.38 -1.38
N LEU A 209 -14.28 13.64 -1.14
CA LEU A 209 -13.84 12.56 -2.02
C LEU A 209 -14.83 11.38 -2.02
N LEU A 210 -15.23 10.90 -0.84
CA LEU A 210 -16.17 9.80 -0.68
C LEU A 210 -17.53 10.14 -1.26
N HIS A 211 -17.99 11.38 -1.10
CA HIS A 211 -19.24 11.84 -1.71
C HIS A 211 -19.18 11.73 -3.23
N ILE A 212 -18.16 12.29 -3.90
CA ILE A 212 -18.08 12.20 -5.36
C ILE A 212 -17.86 10.77 -5.84
N MET A 213 -16.98 10.01 -5.19
CA MET A 213 -16.70 8.61 -5.53
C MET A 213 -17.94 7.71 -5.37
N SER A 214 -18.89 8.05 -4.47
CA SER A 214 -20.13 7.28 -4.30
C SER A 214 -21.02 7.25 -5.55
N PHE A 215 -20.91 8.25 -6.43
CA PHE A 215 -21.64 8.34 -7.69
C PHE A 215 -20.90 7.71 -8.88
N LEU A 216 -19.70 7.17 -8.67
CA LEU A 216 -18.87 6.58 -9.73
C LEU A 216 -18.93 5.05 -9.69
N PRO A 217 -18.86 4.38 -10.86
CA PRO A 217 -18.70 2.93 -10.89
C PRO A 217 -17.41 2.50 -10.17
N LYS A 218 -17.55 1.57 -9.22
CA LYS A 218 -16.47 1.09 -8.33
C LYS A 218 -15.35 0.34 -9.04
N ASP A 219 -15.56 -0.07 -10.30
CA ASP A 219 -14.58 -0.75 -11.13
C ASP A 219 -13.65 0.21 -11.89
N MET A 220 -13.91 1.52 -11.86
CA MET A 220 -13.10 2.54 -12.53
C MET A 220 -11.69 2.67 -11.93
N ASN A 221 -10.71 2.89 -12.81
CA ASN A 221 -9.29 3.07 -12.47
C ASN A 221 -8.77 4.41 -12.99
N PHE A 222 -8.30 5.30 -12.12
CA PHE A 222 -7.74 6.61 -12.50
C PHE A 222 -6.23 6.50 -12.66
N VAL A 223 -5.78 6.40 -13.91
CA VAL A 223 -4.38 6.15 -14.26
C VAL A 223 -4.00 6.98 -15.46
N ASN A 224 -3.13 7.97 -15.28
CA ASN A 224 -2.53 8.67 -16.40
C ASN A 224 -1.61 7.70 -17.17
N HIS A 225 -1.80 7.58 -18.48
CA HIS A 225 -1.04 6.67 -19.33
C HIS A 225 -0.94 7.15 -20.77
N SER A 226 0.11 6.68 -21.44
CA SER A 226 0.31 6.81 -22.87
C SER A 226 1.12 5.64 -23.40
N SER A 227 0.72 5.13 -24.56
CA SER A 227 1.51 4.17 -25.34
C SER A 227 2.59 4.84 -26.20
N TYR A 228 2.56 6.18 -26.31
CA TYR A 228 3.62 6.92 -26.98
C TYR A 228 4.84 6.95 -26.08
N ILE A 229 5.78 6.05 -26.35
CA ILE A 229 6.98 5.87 -25.53
C ILE A 229 8.01 6.96 -25.86
N GLY A 230 8.22 7.23 -27.14
CA GLY A 230 9.20 8.21 -27.64
C GLY A 230 10.59 8.00 -27.03
N TRP A 231 11.21 9.08 -26.54
CA TRP A 231 12.54 9.04 -25.93
C TRP A 231 12.65 8.12 -24.71
N LYS A 232 11.54 7.79 -24.03
CA LYS A 232 11.54 6.90 -22.86
C LYS A 232 11.93 5.48 -23.25
N GLU A 233 11.83 5.11 -24.52
CA GLU A 233 12.19 3.76 -24.99
C GLU A 233 13.66 3.49 -24.72
N SER A 234 14.54 4.33 -25.25
CA SER A 234 16.00 4.15 -25.15
C SER A 234 16.56 4.46 -23.76
N LYS A 235 15.88 5.32 -22.98
CA LYS A 235 16.32 5.78 -21.66
C LYS A 235 15.68 5.06 -20.46
N LYS A 236 14.51 4.44 -20.62
CA LYS A 236 13.77 3.83 -19.50
C LYS A 236 13.32 2.38 -19.73
N LEU A 237 12.98 1.97 -20.96
CA LEU A 237 12.42 0.63 -21.19
C LEU A 237 13.42 -0.41 -21.70
N LYS A 238 14.34 0.02 -22.59
CA LYS A 238 15.44 -0.82 -23.08
C LYS A 238 16.58 -1.04 -22.07
N PRO A 239 16.95 -0.07 -21.20
CA PRO A 239 17.93 -0.32 -20.15
C PRO A 239 17.46 -1.39 -19.17
N ILE A 240 18.41 -2.22 -18.72
CA ILE A 240 18.18 -3.29 -17.75
C ILE A 240 18.84 -2.85 -16.45
N ILE A 241 18.09 -2.92 -15.35
CA ILE A 241 18.59 -2.65 -14.01
C ILE A 241 18.54 -3.91 -13.15
N VAL A 242 19.35 -3.93 -12.11
CA VAL A 242 19.13 -4.80 -10.95
C VAL A 242 18.88 -3.88 -9.77
N ASP A 243 17.70 -4.00 -9.16
CA ASP A 243 17.28 -3.21 -8.01
C ASP A 243 17.61 -3.95 -6.70
N PRO A 244 18.61 -3.47 -5.92
CA PRO A 244 18.95 -4.00 -4.60
C PRO A 244 17.76 -4.14 -3.64
N GLY A 245 16.78 -3.24 -3.73
CA GLY A 245 15.62 -3.22 -2.84
C GLY A 245 14.74 -4.47 -2.95
N LEU A 246 14.96 -5.31 -3.97
CA LEU A 246 14.26 -6.60 -4.13
C LEU A 246 14.94 -7.77 -3.40
N TYR A 247 16.23 -7.69 -3.06
CA TYR A 247 16.98 -8.85 -2.55
C TYR A 247 18.00 -8.54 -1.45
N LEU A 248 18.33 -7.28 -1.20
CA LEU A 248 19.23 -6.86 -0.13
C LEU A 248 18.45 -6.24 1.03
N SER A 249 18.94 -6.49 2.24
CA SER A 249 18.46 -5.88 3.47
C SER A 249 19.08 -4.49 3.73
N GLU A 250 19.92 -3.99 2.84
CA GLU A 250 20.61 -2.70 2.96
C GLU A 250 20.53 -1.93 1.64
N GLY A 251 20.45 -0.59 1.75
CA GLY A 251 20.30 0.29 0.60
C GLY A 251 21.63 0.50 -0.14
N THR A 252 21.84 -0.25 -1.22
CA THR A 252 22.94 -0.03 -2.16
C THR A 252 22.43 0.63 -3.44
N GLU A 253 23.34 1.23 -4.22
CA GLU A 253 22.97 1.85 -5.49
C GLU A 253 22.50 0.81 -6.51
N MET A 254 21.53 1.22 -7.32
CA MET A 254 20.98 0.38 -8.38
C MET A 254 22.00 0.15 -9.48
N PHE A 255 22.15 -1.11 -9.89
CA PHE A 255 23.04 -1.51 -10.96
C PHE A 255 22.37 -1.37 -12.32
N TYR A 256 23.11 -0.87 -13.32
CA TYR A 256 22.70 -0.86 -14.72
C TYR A 256 23.55 -1.84 -15.51
N ALA A 257 22.89 -2.73 -16.25
CA ALA A 257 23.58 -3.57 -17.21
C ALA A 257 24.10 -2.73 -18.39
N THR A 258 25.20 -3.18 -18.99
CA THR A 258 25.75 -2.54 -20.19
C THR A 258 24.93 -2.87 -21.43
N GLN A 259 24.37 -4.08 -21.50
CA GLN A 259 23.46 -4.50 -22.57
C GLN A 259 22.05 -3.94 -22.37
N LYS A 260 21.35 -3.75 -23.49
CA LYS A 260 19.94 -3.36 -23.54
C LYS A 260 19.10 -4.49 -24.11
N ARG A 261 17.80 -4.51 -23.80
CA ARG A 261 16.84 -5.45 -24.37
C ARG A 261 15.94 -4.79 -25.41
N GLU A 262 15.34 -5.62 -26.26
CA GLU A 262 14.24 -5.20 -27.13
C GLU A 262 12.92 -5.07 -26.35
N LEU A 263 11.99 -4.30 -26.91
CA LEU A 263 10.65 -4.20 -26.37
C LEU A 263 9.85 -5.48 -26.64
N PRO A 264 8.95 -5.87 -25.73
CA PRO A 264 8.10 -7.04 -25.93
C PRO A 264 7.14 -6.80 -27.11
N SER A 265 6.96 -7.84 -27.93
CA SER A 265 5.98 -7.85 -29.04
C SER A 265 4.65 -8.51 -28.65
N ALA A 266 4.60 -9.21 -27.51
CA ALA A 266 3.42 -9.95 -27.05
C ALA A 266 2.33 -9.06 -26.44
N TYR A 267 2.66 -7.83 -26.04
CA TYR A 267 1.75 -6.87 -25.43
C TYR A 267 2.23 -5.44 -25.69
N ARG A 268 1.31 -4.49 -25.64
CA ARG A 268 1.62 -3.07 -25.85
C ARG A 268 2.11 -2.43 -24.56
N MET A 269 3.23 -1.72 -24.61
CA MET A 269 3.78 -1.01 -23.45
C MET A 269 3.08 0.32 -23.23
N PHE A 270 2.83 0.64 -21.96
CA PHE A 270 2.30 1.93 -21.52
C PHE A 270 3.20 2.55 -20.47
N THR A 271 3.31 3.88 -20.52
CA THR A 271 4.04 4.67 -19.52
C THR A 271 3.13 5.79 -19.01
N GLY A 272 3.30 6.19 -17.76
CA GLY A 272 2.37 7.14 -17.15
C GLY A 272 2.91 7.80 -15.90
N SER A 273 1.97 8.19 -15.04
CA SER A 273 2.27 8.60 -13.68
C SER A 273 2.59 7.39 -12.80
N SER A 274 3.35 7.60 -11.73
CA SER A 274 3.53 6.58 -10.68
C SER A 274 2.39 6.60 -9.65
N PHE A 275 1.57 7.64 -9.66
CA PHE A 275 0.36 7.75 -8.86
C PHE A 275 -0.83 7.18 -9.63
N SER A 276 -1.75 6.54 -8.91
CA SER A 276 -2.95 5.93 -9.46
C SER A 276 -3.99 5.74 -8.36
N ILE A 277 -5.27 5.80 -8.72
CA ILE A 277 -6.38 5.33 -7.89
C ILE A 277 -6.93 4.09 -8.57
N LEU A 278 -6.75 2.93 -7.95
CA LEU A 278 -6.99 1.62 -8.57
C LEU A 278 -8.18 0.95 -7.92
N SER A 279 -9.08 0.36 -8.71
CA SER A 279 -10.22 -0.37 -8.15
C SER A 279 -9.75 -1.65 -7.46
N ARG A 280 -10.49 -2.08 -6.44
CA ARG A 280 -10.19 -3.32 -5.73
C ARG A 280 -10.16 -4.54 -6.65
N ASN A 281 -11.12 -4.61 -7.58
CA ASN A 281 -11.18 -5.71 -8.56
C ASN A 281 -9.89 -5.80 -9.39
N PHE A 282 -9.30 -4.67 -9.76
CA PHE A 282 -8.03 -4.66 -10.49
C PHE A 282 -6.84 -5.08 -9.60
N MET A 283 -6.82 -4.66 -8.34
CA MET A 283 -5.79 -5.10 -7.39
C MET A 283 -5.87 -6.60 -7.10
N GLU A 284 -7.08 -7.13 -6.91
CA GLU A 284 -7.32 -8.57 -6.79
C GLU A 284 -6.92 -9.32 -8.05
N PHE A 285 -7.16 -8.77 -9.25
CA PHE A 285 -6.66 -9.35 -10.50
C PHE A 285 -5.13 -9.43 -10.54
N CYS A 286 -4.43 -8.39 -10.10
CA CYS A 286 -2.96 -8.38 -10.08
C CYS A 286 -2.37 -9.39 -9.08
N ILE A 287 -3.04 -9.61 -7.94
CA ILE A 287 -2.50 -10.38 -6.81
C ILE A 287 -3.00 -11.84 -6.81
N LEU A 288 -4.29 -12.03 -7.02
CA LEU A 288 -5.00 -13.31 -6.90
C LEU A 288 -5.48 -13.85 -8.25
N GLY A 289 -5.44 -13.05 -9.32
CA GLY A 289 -6.00 -13.41 -10.62
C GLY A 289 -5.37 -14.65 -11.24
N VAL A 290 -6.18 -15.42 -11.98
CA VAL A 290 -5.73 -16.62 -12.71
C VAL A 290 -5.00 -16.28 -14.02
N ASP A 291 -5.20 -15.07 -14.55
CA ASP A 291 -4.50 -14.60 -15.75
C ASP A 291 -3.00 -14.42 -15.46
N ASN A 292 -2.15 -14.81 -16.41
CA ASN A 292 -0.70 -14.78 -16.23
C ASN A 292 -0.08 -13.41 -16.59
N LEU A 293 -0.81 -12.52 -17.27
CA LEU A 293 -0.31 -11.22 -17.71
C LEU A 293 0.30 -10.40 -16.56
N PRO A 294 -0.35 -10.22 -15.38
CA PRO A 294 0.28 -9.52 -14.26
C PRO A 294 1.63 -10.14 -13.85
N ARG A 295 1.74 -11.47 -13.80
CA ARG A 295 2.97 -12.18 -13.41
C ARG A 295 4.07 -12.04 -14.47
N ILE A 296 3.73 -12.14 -15.75
CA ILE A 296 4.66 -11.91 -16.86
C ILE A 296 5.19 -10.48 -16.79
N LEU A 297 4.30 -9.50 -16.60
CA LEU A 297 4.68 -8.10 -16.48
C LEU A 297 5.52 -7.84 -15.23
N LEU A 298 5.26 -8.50 -14.10
CA LEU A 298 6.11 -8.41 -12.92
C LEU A 298 7.54 -8.88 -13.22
N MET A 299 7.68 -10.04 -13.88
CA MET A 299 9.00 -10.54 -14.29
C MET A 299 9.69 -9.56 -15.23
N TYR A 300 8.99 -9.01 -16.22
CA TYR A 300 9.55 -8.05 -17.16
C TYR A 300 9.97 -6.74 -16.47
N PHE A 301 9.11 -6.19 -15.61
CA PHE A 301 9.34 -4.93 -14.94
C PHE A 301 10.31 -5.03 -13.75
N SER A 302 10.58 -6.21 -13.22
CA SER A 302 11.59 -6.41 -12.16
C SER A 302 12.97 -5.80 -12.48
N ASN A 303 13.31 -5.69 -13.78
CA ASN A 303 14.59 -5.15 -14.23
C ASN A 303 14.43 -3.86 -15.07
N THR A 304 13.41 -3.03 -14.80
CA THR A 304 13.14 -1.78 -15.54
C THR A 304 13.24 -0.54 -14.65
N PRO A 305 13.94 0.53 -15.08
CA PRO A 305 13.89 1.82 -14.40
C PRO A 305 12.46 2.36 -14.23
N SER A 306 12.17 2.92 -13.04
CA SER A 306 10.89 3.54 -12.70
C SER A 306 9.68 2.66 -13.05
N SER A 307 9.73 1.38 -12.68
CA SER A 307 8.77 0.38 -13.16
C SER A 307 7.32 0.66 -12.80
N LEU A 308 7.07 1.30 -11.65
CA LEU A 308 5.72 1.57 -11.16
C LEU A 308 4.89 2.39 -12.15
N SER A 309 5.51 3.36 -12.82
CA SER A 309 4.84 4.19 -13.83
C SER A 309 4.50 3.45 -15.12
N ASN A 310 4.91 2.19 -15.26
CA ASN A 310 4.68 1.38 -16.45
C ASN A 310 3.83 0.14 -16.14
N TYR A 311 3.99 -0.46 -14.96
CA TYR A 311 3.34 -1.71 -14.58
C TYR A 311 1.81 -1.63 -14.66
N PHE A 312 1.16 -0.81 -13.82
CA PHE A 312 -0.30 -0.75 -13.77
C PHE A 312 -0.94 -0.29 -15.09
N PRO A 313 -0.46 0.78 -15.76
CA PRO A 313 -0.96 1.13 -17.09
C PRO A 313 -0.89 -0.03 -18.09
N THR A 314 0.21 -0.77 -18.10
CA THR A 314 0.41 -1.88 -19.05
C THR A 314 -0.51 -3.06 -18.74
N VAL A 315 -0.69 -3.42 -17.45
CA VAL A 315 -1.63 -4.49 -17.08
C VAL A 315 -3.06 -4.09 -17.45
N LEU A 316 -3.51 -2.87 -17.07
CA LEU A 316 -4.87 -2.39 -17.33
C LEU A 316 -5.20 -2.43 -18.82
N CYS A 317 -4.31 -1.87 -19.65
CA CYS A 317 -4.61 -1.68 -21.06
C CYS A 317 -4.48 -2.93 -21.93
N ASN A 318 -3.72 -3.93 -21.48
CA ASN A 318 -3.66 -5.23 -22.17
C ASN A 318 -4.68 -6.25 -21.62
N SER A 319 -5.41 -5.91 -20.55
CA SER A 319 -6.45 -6.77 -19.98
C SER A 319 -7.83 -6.41 -20.52
N ARG A 320 -8.48 -7.35 -21.22
CA ARG A 320 -9.82 -7.13 -21.82
C ARG A 320 -10.90 -6.72 -20.82
N GLN A 321 -10.78 -7.18 -19.56
CA GLN A 321 -11.72 -6.85 -18.49
C GLN A 321 -11.56 -5.40 -17.99
N PHE A 322 -10.36 -4.83 -18.07
CA PHE A 322 -10.05 -3.54 -17.43
C PHE A 322 -9.78 -2.38 -18.41
N ASN A 323 -9.47 -2.67 -19.67
CA ASN A 323 -9.13 -1.64 -20.66
C ASN A 323 -10.27 -0.62 -20.92
N LYS A 324 -11.52 -0.95 -20.57
CA LYS A 324 -12.68 -0.04 -20.63
C LYS A 324 -12.99 0.69 -19.33
N THR A 325 -12.35 0.30 -18.23
CA THR A 325 -12.53 0.88 -16.89
C THR A 325 -11.45 1.91 -16.55
N VAL A 326 -10.39 2.01 -17.36
CA VAL A 326 -9.31 2.96 -17.13
C VAL A 326 -9.70 4.35 -17.61
N ILE A 327 -9.39 5.35 -16.79
CA ILE A 327 -9.57 6.77 -17.05
C ILE A 327 -8.18 7.37 -17.18
N ASN A 328 -7.89 8.03 -18.31
CA ASN A 328 -6.57 8.62 -18.59
C ASN A 328 -6.35 9.98 -17.87
N GLN A 329 -6.54 9.96 -16.56
CA GLN A 329 -6.33 11.06 -15.62
C GLN A 329 -6.17 10.39 -14.24
N ASP A 330 -5.15 10.77 -13.49
CA ASP A 330 -4.85 10.19 -12.17
C ASP A 330 -5.34 11.06 -11.01
N LEU A 331 -5.87 12.27 -11.27
CA LEU A 331 -6.36 13.22 -10.26
C LEU A 331 -5.25 13.72 -9.31
N LEU A 332 -4.00 13.69 -9.76
CA LEU A 332 -2.85 14.26 -9.06
C LEU A 332 -2.45 15.60 -9.69
N TYR A 333 -2.34 16.64 -8.87
CA TYR A 333 -1.65 17.86 -9.26
C TYR A 333 -0.15 17.74 -9.01
N ALA A 334 0.64 17.81 -10.07
CA ALA A 334 2.09 17.85 -9.96
C ALA A 334 2.69 18.70 -11.09
N VAL A 335 3.75 19.43 -10.77
CA VAL A 335 4.46 20.27 -11.74
C VAL A 335 5.78 19.60 -12.13
N TYR A 336 5.94 19.34 -13.42
CA TYR A 336 7.16 18.72 -13.97
C TYR A 336 8.21 19.78 -14.30
N ASP A 337 9.45 19.55 -13.86
CA ASP A 337 10.62 20.32 -14.27
C ASP A 337 11.34 19.57 -15.39
N SER A 338 11.29 20.13 -16.61
CA SER A 338 11.91 19.55 -17.80
C SER A 338 13.44 19.47 -17.71
N HIS A 339 14.09 20.42 -17.03
CA HIS A 339 15.55 20.46 -16.89
C HIS A 339 16.04 19.37 -15.94
N ARG A 340 15.30 19.13 -14.84
CA ARG A 340 15.64 18.11 -13.84
C ARG A 340 15.09 16.72 -14.18
N ASN A 341 14.25 16.63 -15.22
CA ASN A 341 13.55 15.41 -15.61
C ASN A 341 12.84 14.76 -14.41
N ASN A 342 12.22 15.58 -13.55
CA ASN A 342 11.62 15.18 -12.28
C ASN A 342 10.56 16.21 -11.85
N LEU A 343 9.75 15.88 -10.84
CA LEU A 343 8.80 16.81 -10.26
C LEU A 343 9.50 17.96 -9.52
N ARG A 344 9.02 19.20 -9.73
CA ARG A 344 9.41 20.38 -8.96
C ARG A 344 8.70 20.35 -7.59
N PRO A 345 9.35 20.75 -6.50
CA PRO A 345 8.65 21.00 -5.24
C PRO A 345 7.60 22.11 -5.38
N LEU A 346 6.39 21.84 -4.90
CA LEU A 346 5.30 22.80 -4.82
C LEU A 346 5.48 23.69 -3.59
N ASN A 347 5.03 24.94 -3.68
CA ASN A 347 5.08 25.92 -2.60
C ASN A 347 3.82 26.83 -2.65
N SER A 348 3.76 27.85 -1.80
CA SER A 348 2.61 28.76 -1.70
C SER A 348 2.22 29.48 -3.00
N THR A 349 3.14 29.69 -3.94
CA THR A 349 2.81 30.33 -5.24
C THR A 349 1.99 29.40 -6.15
N ASP A 350 2.04 28.10 -5.90
CA ASP A 350 1.28 27.10 -6.65
C ASP A 350 -0.15 26.91 -6.10
N PHE A 351 -0.48 27.53 -4.96
CA PHE A 351 -1.72 27.27 -4.21
C PHE A 351 -3.00 27.45 -5.03
N ASP A 352 -3.13 28.57 -5.73
CA ASP A 352 -4.31 28.82 -6.55
C ASP A 352 -4.40 27.81 -7.69
N ASN A 353 -3.29 27.48 -8.35
CA ASN A 353 -3.29 26.49 -9.42
C ASN A 353 -3.66 25.09 -8.91
N MET A 354 -3.22 24.72 -7.70
CA MET A 354 -3.63 23.49 -7.04
C MET A 354 -5.15 23.43 -6.85
N ILE A 355 -5.76 24.51 -6.33
CA ILE A 355 -7.21 24.59 -6.11
C ILE A 355 -7.98 24.48 -7.44
N HIS A 356 -7.55 25.24 -8.46
CA HIS A 356 -8.23 25.29 -9.76
C HIS A 356 -8.10 24.00 -10.57
N SER A 357 -7.11 23.15 -10.28
CA SER A 357 -6.88 21.90 -11.02
C SER A 357 -8.01 20.87 -10.87
N GLY A 358 -8.80 20.94 -9.80
CA GLY A 358 -9.80 19.91 -9.47
C GLY A 358 -9.19 18.57 -9.06
N ALA A 359 -7.87 18.49 -8.84
CA ALA A 359 -7.19 17.29 -8.37
C ALA A 359 -7.57 16.94 -6.93
N VAL A 360 -7.43 15.65 -6.58
CA VAL A 360 -7.68 15.12 -5.24
C VAL A 360 -6.44 15.24 -4.36
N PHE A 361 -5.25 15.06 -4.96
CA PHE A 361 -3.96 15.12 -4.27
C PHE A 361 -3.00 16.04 -5.02
N ALA A 362 -1.98 16.53 -4.33
CA ALA A 362 -0.86 17.24 -4.90
C ALA A 362 0.49 16.64 -4.51
N LYS A 363 1.49 16.78 -5.38
CA LYS A 363 2.86 16.31 -5.17
C LYS A 363 3.87 17.12 -6.01
N LYS A 364 5.10 17.40 -5.55
CA LYS A 364 5.74 16.99 -4.29
C LYS A 364 5.92 18.17 -3.36
N PHE A 365 5.72 17.97 -2.06
CA PHE A 365 5.97 18.97 -1.04
C PHE A 365 7.31 18.74 -0.35
N GLN A 366 8.00 19.82 0.02
CA GLN A 366 9.13 19.73 0.94
C GLN A 366 8.63 19.44 2.37
N PRO A 367 9.48 18.86 3.24
CA PRO A 367 9.20 18.81 4.67
C PRO A 367 8.87 20.21 5.21
N ASP A 368 7.78 20.31 5.99
CA ASP A 368 7.36 21.53 6.69
C ASP A 368 7.21 22.79 5.81
N ASP A 369 6.91 22.62 4.52
CA ASP A 369 6.62 23.75 3.64
C ASP A 369 5.35 24.50 4.13
N PRO A 370 5.38 25.85 4.25
CA PRO A 370 4.23 26.63 4.72
C PRO A 370 2.95 26.43 3.90
N VAL A 371 3.05 25.99 2.65
CA VAL A 371 1.88 25.68 1.83
C VAL A 371 1.03 24.55 2.44
N LEU A 372 1.64 23.63 3.19
CA LEU A 372 0.91 22.54 3.86
C LEU A 372 -0.03 23.10 4.94
N ASP A 373 0.42 24.12 5.69
CA ASP A 373 -0.41 24.80 6.69
C ASP A 373 -1.52 25.62 6.01
N LEU A 374 -1.21 26.21 4.86
CA LEU A 374 -2.19 26.91 4.04
C LEU A 374 -3.28 25.96 3.53
N ILE A 375 -2.91 24.75 3.09
CA ILE A 375 -3.87 23.70 2.69
C ILE A 375 -4.70 23.25 3.89
N ASP A 376 -4.08 22.98 5.04
CA ASP A 376 -4.79 22.59 6.26
C ASP A 376 -5.84 23.64 6.66
N GLN A 377 -5.48 24.91 6.65
CA GLN A 377 -6.37 26.00 7.06
C GLN A 377 -7.45 26.31 6.02
N LYS A 378 -7.09 26.43 4.75
CA LYS A 378 -7.98 26.97 3.70
C LYS A 378 -8.78 25.90 2.96
N ILE A 379 -8.27 24.67 2.89
CA ILE A 379 -8.92 23.58 2.16
C ILE A 379 -9.54 22.58 3.13
N LEU A 380 -8.77 22.09 4.10
CA LEU A 380 -9.19 20.99 4.96
C LEU A 380 -9.89 21.45 6.24
N ASN A 381 -9.77 22.73 6.59
CA ASN A 381 -10.25 23.29 7.85
C ASN A 381 -9.80 22.47 9.07
N ARG A 382 -8.51 22.12 9.08
CA ARG A 382 -7.89 21.18 10.04
C ARG A 382 -6.92 21.92 10.95
N SER A 383 -6.90 21.57 12.23
CA SER A 383 -5.88 22.05 13.18
C SER A 383 -4.67 21.10 13.20
N PRO A 384 -3.45 21.60 13.51
CA PRO A 384 -2.28 20.73 13.67
C PRO A 384 -2.54 19.60 14.66
N GLY A 385 -2.12 18.37 14.31
CA GLY A 385 -2.31 17.18 15.16
C GLY A 385 -3.72 16.59 15.21
N SER A 386 -4.72 17.24 14.59
CA SER A 386 -6.10 16.74 14.52
C SER A 386 -6.42 16.10 13.17
N VAL A 387 -7.35 15.14 13.16
CA VAL A 387 -7.97 14.62 11.94
C VAL A 387 -8.84 15.67 11.28
N VAL A 388 -9.08 15.55 9.98
CA VAL A 388 -10.08 16.41 9.30
C VAL A 388 -11.48 16.09 9.83
N PRO A 389 -12.24 17.07 10.36
CA PRO A 389 -13.60 16.82 10.84
C PRO A 389 -14.53 16.56 9.66
N GLY A 390 -15.16 15.38 9.64
CA GLY A 390 -16.21 14.99 8.69
C GLY A 390 -17.61 14.99 9.32
N GLY A 391 -18.61 14.51 8.58
CA GLY A 391 -19.99 14.35 9.05
C GLY A 391 -20.13 13.38 10.22
N TRP A 392 -19.20 12.43 10.35
CA TRP A 392 -19.07 11.49 11.45
C TRP A 392 -18.51 12.12 12.74
N CYS A 393 -17.97 13.33 12.70
CA CYS A 393 -17.38 14.01 13.86
C CYS A 393 -18.41 14.96 14.50
N LEU A 394 -18.83 14.65 15.74
CA LEU A 394 -19.94 15.33 16.45
C LEU A 394 -19.48 16.45 17.40
N GLY A 395 -18.23 16.90 17.31
CA GLY A 395 -17.68 17.97 18.17
C GLY A 395 -18.16 19.37 17.79
N GLU A 396 -18.14 20.31 18.76
CA GLU A 396 -18.50 21.71 18.54
C GLU A 396 -17.55 22.41 17.54
N PRO A 397 -18.06 23.37 16.73
CA PRO A 397 -17.23 24.16 15.83
C PRO A 397 -16.19 24.95 16.62
N GLY A 398 -14.92 24.58 16.49
CA GLY A 398 -13.80 25.30 17.11
C GLY A 398 -12.89 24.42 17.99
N ASN A 399 -13.38 23.27 18.47
CA ASN A 399 -12.56 22.37 19.30
C ASN A 399 -11.94 21.20 18.52
N SER A 400 -12.16 21.10 17.19
CA SER A 400 -11.52 20.28 16.12
C SER A 400 -10.93 18.89 16.43
N THR A 401 -11.22 18.31 17.58
CA THR A 401 -10.51 17.15 18.14
C THR A 401 -11.25 15.83 17.89
N CYS A 402 -12.44 15.87 17.29
CA CYS A 402 -13.29 14.71 17.02
C CYS A 402 -13.32 13.68 18.16
N LEU A 403 -13.43 14.17 19.40
CA LEU A 403 -13.48 13.34 20.61
C LEU A 403 -14.84 12.65 20.80
N THR A 404 -15.87 13.16 20.12
CA THR A 404 -17.20 12.55 20.04
C THR A 404 -17.48 12.25 18.57
N TRP A 405 -17.88 11.02 18.27
CA TRP A 405 -18.15 10.56 16.91
C TRP A 405 -19.54 9.91 16.80
N GLY A 406 -20.11 10.01 15.61
CA GLY A 406 -21.36 9.39 15.20
C GLY A 406 -21.13 8.44 14.03
N ASP A 407 -22.18 8.20 13.25
CA ASP A 407 -22.16 7.24 12.16
C ASP A 407 -21.14 7.64 11.06
N ALA A 408 -20.20 6.74 10.77
CA ALA A 408 -19.16 6.92 9.77
C ALA A 408 -19.71 7.09 8.33
N SER A 409 -20.95 6.67 8.07
CA SER A 409 -21.61 6.81 6.76
C SER A 409 -22.18 8.22 6.51
N ILE A 410 -22.25 9.07 7.54
CA ILE A 410 -22.72 10.45 7.38
C ILE A 410 -21.57 11.29 6.84
N LEU A 411 -21.70 11.74 5.59
CA LEU A 411 -20.76 12.65 4.95
C LEU A 411 -21.28 14.10 4.99
N ARG A 412 -20.37 15.06 5.14
CA ARG A 412 -20.63 16.50 5.02
C ARG A 412 -19.74 17.09 3.92
N PRO A 413 -20.07 16.88 2.64
CA PRO A 413 -19.30 17.43 1.53
C PRO A 413 -19.28 18.96 1.57
N GLY A 414 -18.12 19.55 1.28
CA GLY A 414 -17.85 20.98 1.33
C GLY A 414 -17.64 21.59 -0.06
N LYS A 415 -16.70 22.54 -0.15
CA LYS A 415 -16.37 23.20 -1.43
C LYS A 415 -15.49 22.31 -2.33
N GLY A 416 -14.76 21.34 -1.75
CA GLY A 416 -13.88 20.46 -2.52
C GLY A 416 -14.68 19.49 -3.40
N SER A 417 -15.82 18.98 -2.91
CA SER A 417 -16.71 18.13 -3.70
C SER A 417 -17.16 18.81 -4.99
N LYS A 418 -17.58 20.07 -4.94
CA LYS A 418 -18.00 20.85 -6.12
C LYS A 418 -16.88 21.03 -7.15
N ARG A 419 -15.65 21.24 -6.69
CA ARG A 419 -14.48 21.36 -7.59
C ARG A 419 -14.18 20.02 -8.26
N LEU A 420 -14.19 18.95 -7.48
CA LEU A 420 -13.94 17.59 -7.97
C LEU A 420 -15.05 17.12 -8.91
N GLU A 421 -16.31 17.37 -8.58
CA GLU A 421 -17.48 17.10 -9.43
C GLU A 421 -17.31 17.76 -10.79
N LYS A 422 -17.02 19.07 -10.81
CA LYS A 422 -16.77 19.81 -12.05
C LYS A 422 -15.66 19.16 -12.89
N ALA A 423 -14.53 18.82 -12.26
CA ALA A 423 -13.41 18.19 -12.96
C ALA A 423 -13.75 16.81 -13.54
N ILE A 424 -14.49 15.98 -12.78
CA ILE A 424 -14.95 14.66 -13.23
C ILE A 424 -15.98 14.80 -14.35
N VAL A 425 -16.95 15.71 -14.23
CA VAL A 425 -17.95 15.97 -15.28
C VAL A 425 -17.27 16.46 -16.56
N GLU A 426 -16.33 17.40 -16.48
CA GLU A 426 -15.56 17.86 -17.65
C GLU A 426 -14.77 16.72 -18.31
N LEU A 427 -14.17 15.83 -17.50
CA LEU A 427 -13.43 14.67 -17.98
C LEU A 427 -14.33 13.66 -18.72
N LEU A 428 -15.54 13.42 -18.22
CA LEU A 428 -16.47 12.42 -18.75
C LEU A 428 -17.35 12.96 -19.89
N SER A 429 -17.70 14.25 -19.86
CA SER A 429 -18.62 14.89 -20.83
C SER A 429 -17.97 15.22 -22.17
N ASN A 430 -16.65 15.34 -22.24
CA ASN A 430 -15.92 15.80 -23.43
C ASN A 430 -16.00 14.82 -24.64
N GLY A 431 -16.73 13.70 -24.53
CA GLY A 431 -16.89 12.68 -25.60
C GLY A 431 -15.61 11.93 -26.01
N THR A 432 -14.45 12.50 -25.67
CA THR A 432 -13.10 11.97 -25.92
C THR A 432 -12.64 11.01 -24.84
N PHE A 433 -13.41 10.83 -23.77
CA PHE A 433 -13.10 9.91 -22.67
C PHE A 433 -12.76 8.51 -23.21
N ARG A 434 -13.68 7.92 -23.98
CA ARG A 434 -13.48 6.58 -24.58
C ARG A 434 -12.34 6.54 -25.59
N SER A 435 -12.15 7.62 -26.36
CA SER A 435 -11.07 7.68 -27.36
C SER A 435 -9.69 7.91 -26.74
N ARG A 436 -9.60 8.23 -25.44
CA ARG A 436 -8.33 8.40 -24.70
C ARG A 436 -7.99 7.20 -23.81
N GLN A 437 -8.80 6.15 -23.82
CA GLN A 437 -8.51 4.91 -23.11
C GLN A 437 -7.48 4.10 -23.90
N CYS A 438 -6.37 3.76 -23.24
CA CYS A 438 -5.32 2.89 -23.76
C CYS A 438 -4.73 3.34 -25.10
N ILE A 439 -4.54 4.65 -25.23
CA ILE A 439 -3.90 5.30 -26.39
C ILE A 439 -2.41 5.46 -26.27
#